data_AF-A0A1R0VC13-F1
#
_entry.id   AF-A0A1R0VC13-F1
#
_cell.length_a   1.000
_cell.length_b   1.000
_cell.length_c   1.000
_cell.angle_alpha   90.00
_cell.angle_beta   90.00
_cell.angle_gamma   90.00
#
_symmetry.space_group_name_H-M   'P 1'
#
loop_
_entity.id
_entity.type
_entity.pdbx_description
1 polymer ?
#
loop_
_entity_poly.entity_id
_entity_poly.type
_entity_poly.pdbx_seq_one_letter_code
_entity_poly.pdbx_strand_id
1 'polypeptide(L)'
;MERRDPNALRPLLADDAVYQNVGMPAFTGVDAIVENMGAQFSMFPDAYAFEIVNIASDGPVVLTERLDYIQAPDGAKPAIPVMGTFVVGDDGRITRWTDYFDVNLTVKLLQGEDISALVPGAPKA
;
A
#
# COMPACT_ATOMS: atom_id res chain seq x y z
N MET A 1 5.98 0.69 -6.96
CA MET A 1 5.76 -0.34 -5.93
C MET A 1 6.43 -1.66 -6.30
N GLU A 2 5.96 -2.41 -7.31
CA GLU A 2 6.55 -3.72 -7.66
C GLU A 2 8.05 -3.70 -7.98
N ARG A 3 8.53 -2.63 -8.64
CA ARG A 3 9.95 -2.40 -8.95
C ARG A 3 10.80 -2.10 -7.71
N ARG A 4 10.18 -1.81 -6.56
CA ARG A 4 10.82 -1.47 -5.29
C ARG A 4 11.87 -0.34 -5.41
N ASP A 5 11.60 0.60 -6.31
CA ASP A 5 12.40 1.82 -6.48
C ASP A 5 11.67 2.99 -5.80
N PRO A 6 12.11 3.42 -4.61
CA PRO A 6 11.46 4.52 -3.90
C PRO A 6 11.75 5.86 -4.58
N ASN A 7 12.86 6.01 -5.33
CA ASN A 7 13.17 7.26 -6.02
C ASN A 7 12.23 7.51 -7.21
N ALA A 8 11.66 6.45 -7.80
CA ALA A 8 10.63 6.57 -8.83
C ALA A 8 9.35 7.27 -8.34
N LEU A 9 9.13 7.41 -7.02
CA LEU A 9 7.99 8.12 -6.47
C LEU A 9 8.18 9.65 -6.48
N ARG A 10 9.42 10.14 -6.44
CA ARG A 10 9.74 11.58 -6.35
C ARG A 10 8.96 12.45 -7.35
N PRO A 11 8.92 12.14 -8.67
CA PRO A 11 8.18 12.97 -9.61
C PRO A 11 6.65 12.89 -9.47
N LEU A 12 6.13 11.93 -8.72
CA LEU A 12 4.69 11.71 -8.53
C LEU A 12 4.15 12.40 -7.27
N LEU A 13 5.02 12.83 -6.36
CA LEU A 13 4.64 13.41 -5.07
C LEU A 13 4.71 14.94 -5.10
N ALA A 14 3.70 15.59 -4.53
CA ALA A 14 3.77 17.02 -4.22
C ALA A 14 4.82 17.27 -3.12
N ASP A 15 5.36 18.48 -3.07
CA ASP A 15 6.45 18.83 -2.16
C ASP A 15 6.07 18.64 -0.68
N ASP A 16 4.79 18.88 -0.37
CA ASP A 16 4.16 18.74 0.95
C ASP A 16 3.27 17.49 1.07
N ALA A 17 3.45 16.50 0.17
CA ALA A 17 2.64 15.30 0.16
C ALA A 17 2.65 14.58 1.53
N VAL A 18 1.53 13.99 1.89
CA VAL A 18 1.40 13.20 3.13
C VAL A 18 1.09 11.74 2.81
N TYR A 19 1.93 10.84 3.30
CA TYR A 19 1.71 9.39 3.25
C TYR A 19 1.36 8.85 4.65
N GLN A 20 0.37 7.96 4.72
CA GLN A 20 0.02 7.30 5.97
C GLN A 20 -0.57 5.90 5.74
N ASN A 21 -0.08 4.92 6.50
CA ASN A 21 -0.84 3.73 6.83
C ASN A 21 -1.66 4.03 8.09
N VAL A 22 -2.99 3.90 8.01
CA VAL A 22 -3.87 4.30 9.11
C VAL A 22 -3.53 3.56 10.40
N GLY A 23 -3.45 4.30 11.51
CA GLY A 23 -3.01 3.78 12.81
C GLY A 23 -1.49 3.89 13.06
N MET A 24 -0.71 4.28 12.05
CA MET A 24 0.72 4.59 12.18
C MET A 24 0.98 6.11 12.02
N PRO A 25 2.14 6.63 12.48
CA PRO A 25 2.56 8.00 12.19
C PRO A 25 2.60 8.27 10.68
N ALA A 26 2.21 9.50 10.29
CA ALA A 26 2.28 9.95 8.91
C ALA A 26 3.69 10.46 8.55
N PHE A 27 4.02 10.40 7.27
CA PHE A 27 5.25 10.94 6.69
C PHE A 27 4.89 12.11 5.77
N THR A 28 5.48 13.28 6.03
CA THR A 28 5.20 14.51 5.28
C THR A 28 6.42 14.94 4.50
N GLY A 29 6.20 15.26 3.23
CA GLY A 29 7.22 15.70 2.29
C GLY A 29 7.91 14.56 1.57
N VAL A 30 8.38 14.84 0.35
CA VAL A 30 8.92 13.83 -0.59
C VAL A 30 10.02 12.99 0.05
N ASP A 31 10.99 13.61 0.73
CA ASP A 31 12.13 12.88 1.29
C ASP A 31 11.72 11.90 2.39
N ALA A 32 10.84 12.31 3.31
CA ALA A 32 10.36 11.45 4.38
C ALA A 32 9.58 10.24 3.83
N ILE A 33 8.76 10.46 2.81
CA ILE A 33 7.99 9.39 2.15
C ILE A 33 8.92 8.41 1.45
N VAL A 34 9.88 8.91 0.68
CA VAL A 34 10.84 8.09 -0.08
C VAL A 34 11.75 7.29 0.85
N GLU A 35 12.24 7.90 1.93
CA GLU A 35 13.05 7.22 2.95
C GLU A 35 12.26 6.09 3.61
N ASN A 36 11.05 6.37 4.09
CA ASN A 36 10.19 5.36 4.67
C ASN A 36 9.91 4.23 3.67
N MET A 37 9.59 4.55 2.41
CA MET A 37 9.29 3.52 1.41
C MET A 37 10.50 2.63 1.12
N GLY A 38 11.71 3.23 1.06
CA GLY A 38 12.96 2.48 0.93
C GLY A 38 13.23 1.54 2.11
N ALA A 39 12.94 1.99 3.34
CA ALA A 39 13.03 1.15 4.53
C ALA A 39 12.05 -0.02 4.46
N GLN A 40 10.79 0.21 4.08
CA GLN A 40 9.81 -0.87 3.98
C GLN A 40 10.14 -1.87 2.85
N PHE A 41 10.60 -1.40 1.68
CA PHE A 41 11.07 -2.27 0.59
C PHE A 41 12.25 -3.16 1.02
N SER A 42 13.13 -2.64 1.88
CA SER A 42 14.26 -3.41 2.42
C SER A 42 13.81 -4.44 3.47
N MET A 43 12.80 -4.10 4.27
CA MET A 43 12.24 -4.98 5.30
C MET A 43 11.39 -6.10 4.71
N PHE A 44 10.70 -5.84 3.60
CA PHE A 44 9.78 -6.78 2.94
C PHE A 44 10.12 -6.94 1.45
N PRO A 45 11.27 -7.57 1.12
CA PRO A 45 11.77 -7.65 -0.25
C PRO A 45 10.86 -8.46 -1.19
N ASP A 46 10.07 -9.39 -0.65
CA ASP A 46 9.15 -10.26 -1.41
C ASP A 46 7.69 -9.83 -1.32
N ALA A 47 7.43 -8.60 -0.84
CA ALA A 47 6.13 -7.96 -0.85
C ALA A 47 5.98 -6.97 -2.03
N TYR A 48 4.85 -6.27 -2.11
CA TYR A 48 4.53 -5.18 -3.06
C TYR A 48 4.10 -5.57 -4.48
N ALA A 49 3.98 -6.87 -4.78
CA ALA A 49 3.09 -7.28 -5.85
C ALA A 49 1.65 -7.02 -5.39
N PHE A 50 0.79 -6.50 -6.26
CA PHE A 50 -0.59 -6.22 -5.92
C PHE A 50 -1.51 -6.36 -7.13
N GLU A 51 -2.77 -6.62 -6.86
CA GLU A 51 -3.86 -6.58 -7.84
C GLU A 51 -4.82 -5.44 -7.45
N ILE A 52 -5.20 -4.59 -8.41
CA ILE A 52 -6.29 -3.63 -8.22
C ILE A 52 -7.59 -4.35 -8.53
N VAL A 53 -8.45 -4.52 -7.52
CA VAL A 53 -9.77 -5.14 -7.67
C VAL A 53 -10.77 -4.12 -8.20
N ASN A 54 -10.82 -2.95 -7.57
CA ASN A 54 -11.67 -1.84 -7.97
C ASN A 54 -10.89 -0.52 -7.91
N ILE A 55 -11.21 0.40 -8.83
CA ILE A 55 -10.70 1.76 -8.83
C ILE A 55 -11.82 2.72 -9.22
N ALA A 56 -11.93 3.82 -8.48
CA ALA A 56 -12.89 4.88 -8.75
C ALA A 56 -12.26 6.24 -8.48
N SER A 57 -12.77 7.27 -9.13
CA SER A 57 -12.34 8.65 -8.91
C SER A 57 -13.52 9.60 -8.84
N ASP A 58 -13.43 10.59 -7.95
CA ASP A 58 -14.34 11.72 -7.87
C ASP A 58 -13.54 13.01 -7.68
N GLY A 59 -13.52 13.86 -8.71
CA GLY A 59 -12.65 15.03 -8.78
C GLY A 59 -11.17 14.66 -8.53
N PRO A 60 -10.48 15.29 -7.55
CA PRO A 60 -9.07 15.02 -7.25
C PRO A 60 -8.84 13.74 -6.45
N VAL A 61 -9.90 13.05 -6.02
CA VAL A 61 -9.81 11.88 -5.14
C VAL A 61 -9.88 10.60 -5.95
N VAL A 62 -8.94 9.69 -5.71
CA VAL A 62 -8.92 8.33 -6.27
C VAL A 62 -9.00 7.31 -5.15
N LEU A 63 -9.94 6.39 -5.24
CA LEU A 63 -10.11 5.27 -4.32
C LEU A 63 -9.65 3.98 -5.02
N THR A 64 -8.90 3.16 -4.30
CA THR A 64 -8.44 1.86 -4.76
C THR A 64 -8.85 0.78 -3.77
N GLU A 65 -9.39 -0.32 -4.26
CA GLU A 65 -9.47 -1.59 -3.55
C GLU A 65 -8.40 -2.51 -4.14
N ARG A 66 -7.53 -3.04 -3.30
CA ARG A 66 -6.39 -3.84 -3.74
C ARG A 66 -6.24 -5.12 -2.91
N LEU A 67 -5.59 -6.09 -3.55
CA LEU A 67 -5.01 -7.26 -2.90
C LEU A 67 -3.50 -7.11 -2.96
N ASP A 68 -2.87 -6.78 -1.82
CA ASP A 68 -1.43 -6.61 -1.72
C ASP A 68 -0.80 -7.92 -1.23
N TYR A 69 0.03 -8.55 -2.06
CA TYR A 69 0.61 -9.87 -1.78
C TYR A 69 1.84 -9.78 -0.87
N ILE A 70 1.89 -10.65 0.13
CA ILE A 70 3.01 -10.79 1.07
C ILE A 70 3.45 -12.25 1.08
N GLN A 71 4.75 -12.51 0.97
CA GLN A 71 5.27 -13.85 1.09
C GLN A 71 5.29 -14.31 2.57
N ALA A 72 4.59 -15.41 2.85
CA ALA A 72 4.61 -16.08 4.14
C ALA A 72 5.87 -16.95 4.31
N PRO A 73 6.25 -17.35 5.54
CA PRO A 73 7.46 -18.15 5.80
C PRO A 73 7.51 -19.50 5.08
N ASP A 74 6.35 -20.09 4.76
CA ASP A 74 6.22 -21.33 4.00
C ASP A 74 6.33 -21.15 2.48
N GLY A 75 6.52 -19.90 2.02
CA GLY A 75 6.64 -19.53 0.62
C GLY A 75 5.30 -19.19 -0.06
N ALA A 76 4.16 -19.38 0.60
CA ALA A 76 2.87 -18.96 0.09
C ALA A 76 2.80 -17.43 -0.07
N LYS A 77 1.90 -16.96 -0.94
CA LYS A 77 1.70 -15.52 -1.20
C LYS A 77 0.24 -15.11 -1.00
N PRO A 78 -0.27 -15.18 0.24
CA PRO A 78 -1.59 -14.64 0.55
C PRO A 78 -1.63 -13.13 0.31
N ALA A 79 -2.83 -12.60 0.08
CA ALA A 79 -3.06 -11.18 -0.12
C ALA A 79 -3.69 -10.53 1.12
N ILE A 80 -3.24 -9.33 1.44
CA ILE A 80 -3.88 -8.43 2.38
C ILE A 80 -4.83 -7.51 1.59
N PRO A 81 -6.12 -7.45 1.94
CA PRO A 81 -7.03 -6.45 1.40
C PRO A 81 -6.63 -5.06 1.87
N VAL A 82 -6.46 -4.12 0.92
CA VAL A 82 -6.11 -2.73 1.21
C VAL A 82 -7.07 -1.80 0.50
N MET A 83 -7.64 -0.86 1.24
CA MET A 83 -8.32 0.29 0.66
C MET A 83 -7.37 1.49 0.66
N GLY A 84 -7.02 2.00 -0.51
CA GLY A 84 -6.15 3.17 -0.65
C GLY A 84 -6.93 4.40 -1.10
N THR A 85 -6.61 5.57 -0.52
CA THR A 85 -7.07 6.88 -0.99
C THR A 85 -5.88 7.70 -1.46
N PHE A 86 -5.96 8.21 -2.68
CA PHE A 86 -5.05 9.22 -3.22
C PHE A 86 -5.82 10.52 -3.42
N VAL A 87 -5.19 11.65 -3.07
CA VAL A 87 -5.62 12.99 -3.51
C VAL A 87 -4.54 13.50 -4.44
N VAL A 88 -4.94 13.94 -5.63
CA VAL A 88 -4.06 14.44 -6.68
C VAL A 88 -4.34 15.93 -6.88
N GLY A 89 -3.29 16.73 -6.82
CA GLY A 89 -3.36 18.17 -7.08
C GLY A 89 -3.54 18.49 -8.55
N ASP A 90 -3.81 19.77 -8.86
CA ASP A 90 -4.01 20.25 -10.23
C ASP A 90 -2.78 20.08 -11.13
N ASP A 91 -1.59 19.94 -10.53
CA ASP A 91 -0.33 19.66 -11.22
C ASP A 91 -0.11 18.16 -11.51
N GLY A 92 -1.11 17.32 -11.20
CA GLY A 92 -1.07 15.87 -11.40
C GLY A 92 -0.24 15.11 -10.36
N ARG A 93 0.25 15.78 -9.30
CA ARG A 93 1.04 15.15 -8.24
C ARG A 93 0.18 14.78 -7.04
N ILE A 94 0.55 13.69 -6.37
CA ILE A 94 -0.13 13.18 -5.19
C ILE A 94 0.16 14.11 -4.01
N THR A 95 -0.89 14.70 -3.43
CA THR A 95 -0.82 15.51 -2.21
C THR A 95 -1.14 14.70 -0.96
N ARG A 96 -1.90 13.60 -1.10
CA ARG A 96 -2.16 12.66 -0.01
C ARG A 96 -2.25 11.23 -0.51
N TRP A 97 -1.63 10.31 0.21
CA TRP A 97 -1.76 8.87 0.04
C TRP A 97 -2.05 8.24 1.41
N THR A 98 -3.23 7.64 1.56
CA THR A 98 -3.65 7.00 2.80
C THR A 98 -4.11 5.57 2.53
N ASP A 99 -3.43 4.58 3.09
CA ASP A 99 -3.83 3.17 3.01
C ASP A 99 -4.51 2.73 4.32
N TYR A 100 -5.63 2.03 4.16
CA TYR A 100 -6.46 1.44 5.21
C TYR A 100 -6.41 -0.08 5.07
N PHE A 101 -5.85 -0.74 6.07
CA PHE A 101 -5.78 -2.20 6.15
C PHE A 101 -5.60 -2.64 7.61
N ASP A 102 -5.83 -3.93 7.88
CA ASP A 102 -5.59 -4.49 9.21
C ASP A 102 -4.14 -4.95 9.34
N VAL A 103 -3.35 -4.19 10.09
CA VAL A 103 -1.94 -4.48 10.38
C VAL A 103 -1.77 -5.84 11.07
N ASN A 104 -2.75 -6.30 11.85
CA ASN A 104 -2.66 -7.59 12.52
C ASN A 104 -2.70 -8.76 11.52
N LEU A 105 -3.35 -8.61 10.36
CA LEU A 105 -3.30 -9.64 9.32
C LEU A 105 -1.87 -9.84 8.81
N THR A 106 -1.13 -8.74 8.61
CA THR A 106 0.28 -8.81 8.23
C THR A 106 1.12 -9.49 9.31
N VAL A 107 0.90 -9.17 10.59
CA VAL A 107 1.62 -9.83 11.70
C VAL A 107 1.34 -11.33 11.74
N LYS A 108 0.07 -11.73 11.60
CA LYS A 108 -0.35 -13.14 11.56
C LYS A 108 0.32 -13.91 10.42
N LEU A 109 0.35 -13.32 9.22
CA LEU A 109 1.05 -13.90 8.08
C LEU A 109 2.54 -14.12 8.32
N LEU A 110 3.21 -13.12 8.89
CA LEU A 110 4.65 -13.20 9.19
C LEU A 110 4.95 -14.25 10.29
N GLN A 111 3.96 -14.56 11.13
CA GLN A 111 4.02 -15.66 12.11
C GLN A 111 3.66 -17.03 11.52
N GLY A 112 3.29 -17.09 10.24
CA GLY A 112 2.89 -18.33 9.56
C GLY A 112 1.46 -18.77 9.86
N GLU A 113 0.61 -17.89 10.38
CA GLU A 113 -0.81 -18.18 10.57
C GLU A 113 -1.58 -18.11 9.24
N ASP A 114 -2.55 -19.02 9.06
CA ASP A 114 -3.51 -18.95 7.95
C ASP A 114 -4.55 -17.85 8.21
N ILE A 115 -4.62 -16.86 7.31
CA ILE A 115 -5.58 -15.76 7.36
C ILE A 115 -6.76 -15.95 6.40
N SER A 116 -6.88 -17.09 5.71
CA SER A 116 -7.86 -17.31 4.64
C SER A 116 -9.31 -17.06 5.08
N ALA A 117 -9.63 -17.34 6.36
CA ALA A 117 -10.94 -17.09 6.95
C ALA A 117 -11.16 -15.63 7.42
N LEU A 118 -10.11 -14.81 7.41
CA LEU A 118 -10.11 -13.42 7.91
C LEU A 118 -10.11 -12.37 6.78
N VAL A 119 -9.95 -12.81 5.53
CA VAL A 119 -9.98 -11.96 4.35
C VAL A 119 -11.24 -12.25 3.51
N PRO A 120 -11.75 -11.27 2.75
CA PRO A 120 -12.81 -11.54 1.78
C PRO A 120 -12.39 -12.66 0.83
N GLY A 121 -13.28 -13.60 0.58
CA GLY A 121 -13.08 -14.62 -0.46
C GLY A 121 -12.98 -13.96 -1.83
N ALA A 122 -12.35 -14.65 -2.78
CA ALA A 122 -12.27 -14.17 -4.17
C ALA A 122 -13.69 -13.82 -4.69
N PRO A 123 -13.83 -12.75 -5.50
CA PRO A 123 -15.12 -12.42 -6.11
C PRO A 123 -15.67 -13.66 -6.81
N LYS A 124 -16.92 -14.02 -6.52
CA LYS A 124 -17.62 -14.99 -7.36
C LYS A 124 -17.88 -14.30 -8.70
N ALA A 125 -17.30 -14.86 -9.76
CA ALA A 125 -17.57 -14.47 -11.14
C ALA A 125 -19.07 -14.56 -11.47
#